data_AF-A0A2Z5WUQ1-F1
#
_entry.id   AF-A0A2Z5WUQ1-F1
#
_cell.length_a   1.000
_cell.length_b   1.000
_cell.length_c   1.000
_cell.angle_alpha   90.00
_cell.angle_beta   90.00
_cell.angle_gamma   90.00
#
_symmetry.space_group_name_H-M   'P 1'
#
loop_
_entity.id
_entity.type
_entity.pdbx_description
1 polymer ?
#
loop_
_entity_poly.entity_id
_entity_poly.type
_entity_poly.pdbx_seq_one_letter_code
_entity_poly.pdbx_strand_id
1 'polypeptide(L)'
;MESTIIWTLGSTDPNAEANLARIAQWWTSLAGQEIIWQQRPINETTDREAIDWSKQALDENFVLQTPTLRGITLYWYKPNSPEERNISVSYLKLDLFNQQLDVLPSSGRNYQLRITLPKIVYQKIQVTDPQFGSLVQPNGDTVLLLRDENQRLEIQINLNAVNVALLQQKLAANL
;
A
#
# COMPACT_ATOMS: atom_id res chain seq x y z
N MET A 1 -8.37 7.08 8.96
CA MET A 1 -8.57 6.75 7.53
C MET A 1 -8.54 5.24 7.41
N GLU A 2 -9.47 4.62 6.67
CA GLU A 2 -9.38 3.19 6.37
C GLU A 2 -8.14 2.94 5.52
N SER A 3 -7.15 2.24 6.07
CA SER A 3 -5.93 1.86 5.35
C SER A 3 -6.11 0.56 4.57
N THR A 4 -7.08 -0.27 4.94
CA THR A 4 -7.29 -1.60 4.38
C THR A 4 -8.75 -1.79 3.95
N ILE A 5 -8.95 -2.36 2.77
CA ILE A 5 -10.27 -2.75 2.23
C ILE A 5 -10.26 -4.27 2.05
N ILE A 6 -11.24 -4.96 2.62
CA ILE A 6 -11.36 -6.41 2.53
C ILE A 6 -12.63 -6.79 1.78
N TRP A 7 -12.51 -7.79 0.91
CA TRP A 7 -13.65 -8.46 0.30
C TRP A 7 -13.46 -9.97 0.36
N THR A 8 -14.54 -10.69 0.69
CA THR A 8 -14.57 -12.15 0.77
C THR A 8 -15.82 -12.67 0.06
N LEU A 9 -15.66 -13.73 -0.73
CA LEU A 9 -16.77 -14.40 -1.40
C LEU A 9 -17.76 -14.97 -0.38
N GLY A 10 -19.05 -14.65 -0.55
CA GLY A 10 -20.11 -15.10 0.36
C GLY A 10 -20.18 -14.35 1.70
N SER A 11 -19.45 -13.24 1.85
CA SER A 11 -19.57 -12.37 3.02
C SER A 11 -20.99 -11.81 3.19
N THR A 12 -21.43 -11.67 4.44
CA THR A 12 -22.66 -10.96 4.81
C THR A 12 -22.42 -9.49 5.15
N ASP A 13 -21.20 -9.00 4.98
CA ASP A 13 -20.85 -7.59 5.19
C ASP A 13 -21.63 -6.70 4.21
N PRO A 14 -22.44 -5.73 4.70
CA PRO A 14 -23.19 -4.83 3.84
C PRO A 14 -22.29 -3.97 2.93
N ASN A 15 -21.02 -3.78 3.29
CA ASN A 15 -20.05 -3.02 2.49
C ASN A 15 -19.32 -3.86 1.44
N ALA A 16 -19.57 -5.17 1.35
CA ALA A 16 -18.82 -6.07 0.48
C ALA A 16 -18.84 -5.61 -0.99
N GLU A 17 -20.01 -5.21 -1.51
CA GLU A 17 -20.12 -4.74 -2.89
C GLU A 17 -19.31 -3.45 -3.13
N ALA A 18 -19.42 -2.49 -2.20
CA ALA A 18 -18.66 -1.24 -2.27
C ALA A 18 -17.14 -1.49 -2.17
N ASN A 19 -16.72 -2.42 -1.32
CA ASN A 19 -15.32 -2.82 -1.17
C ASN A 19 -14.79 -3.45 -2.45
N LEU A 20 -15.55 -4.36 -3.06
CA LEU A 20 -15.16 -4.98 -4.32
C LEU A 20 -15.02 -3.94 -5.43
N ALA A 21 -15.95 -2.97 -5.51
CA ALA A 21 -15.89 -1.88 -6.48
C ALA A 21 -14.64 -1.00 -6.28
N ARG A 22 -14.27 -0.67 -5.04
CA ARG A 22 -13.05 0.09 -4.72
C ARG A 22 -11.79 -0.70 -5.11
N ILE A 23 -11.76 -2.00 -4.84
CA ILE A 23 -10.65 -2.87 -5.25
C ILE A 23 -10.57 -2.98 -6.78
N ALA A 24 -11.71 -3.06 -7.48
CA ALA A 24 -11.79 -3.08 -8.93
C ALA A 24 -11.20 -1.81 -9.55
N GLN A 25 -11.53 -0.65 -8.99
CA GLN A 25 -10.98 0.64 -9.41
C GLN A 25 -9.47 0.69 -9.21
N TRP A 26 -8.98 0.28 -8.05
CA TRP A 26 -7.55 0.21 -7.78
C TRP A 26 -6.83 -0.72 -8.76
N TRP A 27 -7.33 -1.94 -8.95
CA TRP A 27 -6.76 -2.91 -9.90
C TRP A 27 -6.70 -2.34 -11.32
N THR A 28 -7.78 -1.71 -11.79
CA THR A 28 -7.84 -1.10 -13.13
C THR A 28 -6.84 0.06 -13.27
N SER A 29 -6.60 0.82 -12.19
CA SER A 29 -5.65 1.94 -12.20
C SER A 29 -4.18 1.51 -12.35
N LEU A 30 -3.87 0.23 -12.14
CA LEU A 30 -2.53 -0.32 -12.35
C LEU A 30 -2.16 -0.47 -13.83
N ALA A 31 -3.08 -0.17 -14.77
CA ALA A 31 -2.81 -0.23 -16.20
C ALA A 31 -1.56 0.57 -16.58
N GLY A 32 -0.59 -0.10 -17.22
CA GLY A 32 0.67 0.50 -17.65
C GLY A 32 1.68 0.73 -16.52
N GLN A 33 1.41 0.28 -15.30
CA GLN A 33 2.35 0.37 -14.17
C GLN A 33 3.13 -0.93 -14.02
N GLU A 34 4.42 -0.81 -13.66
CA GLU A 34 5.20 -1.96 -13.20
C GLU A 34 4.69 -2.40 -11.83
N ILE A 35 4.54 -3.70 -11.64
CA ILE A 35 4.14 -4.33 -10.39
C ILE A 35 5.17 -5.38 -9.99
N ILE A 36 5.23 -5.66 -8.68
CA ILE A 36 5.86 -6.85 -8.11
C ILE A 36 4.75 -7.87 -7.88
N TRP A 37 4.87 -9.03 -8.51
CA TRP A 37 3.95 -10.15 -8.39
C TRP A 37 4.63 -11.27 -7.60
N GLN A 38 4.09 -11.61 -6.44
CA GLN A 38 4.64 -12.62 -5.56
C GLN A 38 3.62 -13.73 -5.31
N GLN A 39 4.08 -14.97 -5.21
CA GLN A 39 3.24 -16.13 -4.91
C GLN A 39 3.84 -16.94 -3.75
N ARG A 40 3.02 -17.26 -2.74
CA ARG A 40 3.45 -18.09 -1.61
C ARG A 40 2.51 -19.27 -1.42
N PRO A 41 3.03 -20.50 -1.29
CA PRO A 41 2.19 -21.65 -0.97
C PRO A 41 1.56 -21.45 0.41
N ILE A 42 0.32 -21.87 0.56
CA ILE A 42 -0.41 -21.86 1.84
C ILE A 42 -1.01 -23.24 2.09
N ASN A 43 -1.21 -23.57 3.35
CA ASN A 43 -2.02 -24.70 3.79
C ASN A 43 -3.20 -24.21 4.64
N GLU A 44 -4.13 -25.11 4.98
CA GLU A 44 -5.33 -24.77 5.75
C GLU A 44 -5.02 -24.16 7.13
N THR A 45 -3.84 -24.45 7.68
CA THR A 45 -3.37 -23.96 8.98
C THR A 45 -2.52 -22.68 8.88
N THR A 46 -2.26 -22.17 7.68
CA THR A 46 -1.37 -21.02 7.50
C THR A 46 -2.07 -19.75 7.97
N ASP A 47 -1.49 -19.08 8.96
CA ASP A 47 -1.85 -17.71 9.27
C ASP A 47 -1.44 -16.81 8.11
N ARG A 48 -2.44 -16.24 7.44
CA ARG A 48 -2.27 -15.43 6.21
C ARG A 48 -1.51 -14.14 6.48
N GLU A 49 -1.58 -13.62 7.71
CA GLU A 49 -0.86 -12.41 8.11
C GLU A 49 0.61 -12.69 8.42
N ALA A 50 0.98 -13.95 8.66
CA ALA A 50 2.33 -14.38 9.01
C ALA A 50 3.14 -14.92 7.81
N ILE A 51 2.61 -14.83 6.59
CA ILE A 51 3.32 -15.28 5.38
C ILE A 51 4.58 -14.44 5.18
N ASP A 52 5.72 -15.10 4.96
CA ASP A 52 6.97 -14.42 4.60
C ASP A 52 6.98 -14.03 3.12
N TRP A 53 7.02 -12.72 2.88
CA TRP A 53 7.07 -12.11 1.54
C TRP A 53 8.49 -11.67 1.14
N SER A 54 9.53 -12.16 1.83
CA SER A 54 10.92 -12.05 1.38
C SER A 54 11.07 -12.57 -0.06
N LYS A 55 11.97 -11.96 -0.84
CA LYS A 55 12.11 -12.23 -2.28
C LYS A 55 12.36 -13.71 -2.57
N GLN A 56 11.56 -14.31 -3.46
CA GLN A 56 11.69 -15.71 -3.89
C GLN A 56 11.82 -15.85 -5.42
N ALA A 57 12.18 -17.05 -5.89
CA ALA A 57 12.45 -17.32 -7.30
C ALA A 57 11.23 -17.18 -8.24
N LEU A 58 10.01 -17.33 -7.70
CA LEU A 58 8.76 -17.16 -8.45
C LEU A 58 8.23 -15.73 -8.43
N ASP A 59 8.95 -14.80 -7.80
CA ASP A 59 8.56 -13.40 -7.78
C ASP A 59 8.93 -12.77 -9.13
N GLU A 60 7.97 -12.06 -9.71
CA GLU A 60 8.11 -11.44 -11.02
C GLU A 60 7.87 -9.93 -10.96
N ASN A 61 8.62 -9.18 -11.75
CA ASN A 61 8.32 -7.77 -12.01
C ASN A 61 7.89 -7.63 -13.46
N PHE A 62 6.73 -7.00 -13.69
CA PHE A 62 6.26 -6.73 -15.06
C PHE A 62 5.27 -5.58 -15.10
N VAL A 63 5.12 -4.98 -16.28
CA VAL A 63 4.11 -3.95 -16.54
C VAL A 63 2.74 -4.61 -16.74
N LEU A 64 1.78 -4.24 -15.90
CA LEU A 64 0.42 -4.80 -15.98
C LEU A 64 -0.37 -4.16 -17.11
N GLN A 65 -0.85 -4.96 -18.07
CA GLN A 65 -1.59 -4.46 -19.22
C GLN A 65 -3.09 -4.77 -19.11
N THR A 66 -3.90 -3.74 -19.37
CA THR A 66 -5.37 -3.77 -19.36
C THR A 66 -6.00 -4.57 -18.20
N PRO A 67 -5.60 -4.32 -16.94
CA PRO A 67 -6.18 -4.99 -15.79
C PRO A 67 -7.68 -4.66 -15.67
N THR A 68 -8.51 -5.67 -15.48
CA THR A 68 -9.95 -5.49 -15.20
C THR A 68 -10.41 -6.51 -14.15
N LEU A 69 -11.43 -6.16 -13.38
CA LEU A 69 -12.13 -7.10 -12.51
C LEU A 69 -13.54 -7.30 -13.07
N ARG A 70 -13.89 -8.54 -13.45
CA ARG A 70 -15.22 -8.89 -13.97
C ARG A 70 -15.85 -9.92 -13.02
N GLY A 71 -16.89 -9.48 -12.29
CA GLY A 71 -17.42 -10.23 -11.15
C GLY A 71 -16.34 -10.40 -10.08
N ILE A 72 -15.92 -11.64 -9.84
CA ILE A 72 -14.88 -11.99 -8.86
C ILE A 72 -13.57 -12.42 -9.52
N THR A 73 -13.42 -12.19 -10.83
CA THR A 73 -12.26 -12.65 -11.59
C THR A 73 -11.41 -11.46 -12.02
N LEU A 74 -10.16 -11.45 -11.58
CA LEU A 74 -9.14 -10.50 -12.03
C LEU A 74 -8.64 -10.97 -13.39
N TYR A 75 -8.53 -10.05 -14.34
CA TYR A 75 -7.98 -10.25 -15.68
C TYR A 75 -6.85 -9.27 -15.94
N TRP A 76 -5.84 -9.69 -16.70
CA TRP A 76 -4.71 -8.85 -17.12
C TRP A 76 -3.95 -9.48 -18.28
N TYR A 77 -3.04 -8.73 -18.88
CA TYR A 77 -2.05 -9.23 -19.83
C TYR A 77 -0.64 -8.97 -19.29
N LYS A 78 0.28 -9.89 -19.59
CA LYS A 78 1.71 -9.66 -19.40
C LYS A 78 2.27 -8.91 -20.63
N PRO A 79 3.36 -8.14 -20.48
CA PRO A 79 4.00 -7.48 -21.62
C PRO A 79 4.35 -8.49 -22.71
N ASN A 80 4.08 -8.13 -23.96
CA ASN A 80 4.38 -8.95 -25.14
C ASN A 80 3.68 -10.32 -25.18
N SER A 81 2.66 -10.55 -24.34
CA SER A 81 1.83 -11.75 -24.36
C SER A 81 0.47 -11.39 -24.94
N PRO A 82 0.03 -12.01 -26.05
CA PRO A 82 -1.32 -11.81 -26.59
C PRO A 82 -2.39 -12.53 -25.77
N GLU A 83 -1.99 -13.39 -24.81
CA GLU A 83 -2.90 -14.15 -23.97
C GLU A 83 -3.38 -13.37 -22.75
N GLU A 84 -4.70 -13.29 -22.57
CA GLU A 84 -5.33 -12.79 -21.34
C GLU A 84 -5.11 -13.80 -20.21
N ARG A 85 -4.52 -13.34 -19.11
CA ARG A 85 -4.40 -14.08 -17.86
C ARG A 85 -5.57 -13.72 -16.95
N ASN A 86 -5.97 -14.67 -16.12
CA ASN A 86 -7.05 -14.45 -15.18
C ASN A 86 -6.93 -15.30 -13.91
N ILE A 87 -7.59 -14.84 -12.85
CA ILE A 87 -7.76 -15.58 -11.62
C ILE A 87 -9.08 -15.21 -10.94
N SER A 88 -9.95 -16.20 -10.74
CA SER A 88 -11.14 -16.05 -9.90
C SER A 88 -10.75 -16.12 -8.44
N VAL A 89 -11.30 -15.23 -7.61
CA VAL A 89 -10.84 -14.99 -6.25
C VAL A 89 -11.92 -15.32 -5.21
N SER A 90 -11.50 -15.82 -4.05
CA SER A 90 -12.36 -16.03 -2.88
C SER A 90 -12.13 -14.97 -1.79
N TYR A 91 -11.00 -14.26 -1.85
CA TYR A 91 -10.63 -13.23 -0.90
C TYR A 91 -9.70 -12.20 -1.54
N LEU A 92 -9.90 -10.93 -1.19
CA LEU A 92 -9.08 -9.78 -1.57
C LEU A 92 -8.84 -8.90 -0.34
N LYS A 93 -7.60 -8.46 -0.14
CA LYS A 93 -7.24 -7.45 0.86
C LYS A 93 -6.36 -6.40 0.20
N LEU A 94 -6.91 -5.20 0.04
CA LEU A 94 -6.20 -4.05 -0.50
C LEU A 94 -5.71 -3.18 0.65
N ASP A 95 -4.40 -3.06 0.78
CA ASP A 95 -3.72 -2.08 1.62
C ASP A 95 -3.40 -0.84 0.79
N LEU A 96 -4.12 0.25 1.07
CA LEU A 96 -3.95 1.53 0.39
C LEU A 96 -2.68 2.27 0.82
N PHE A 97 -2.14 1.97 2.00
CA PHE A 97 -0.90 2.60 2.47
C PHE A 97 0.30 1.98 1.74
N ASN A 98 0.37 0.65 1.75
CA ASN A 98 1.46 -0.10 1.12
C ASN A 98 1.27 -0.30 -0.39
N GLN A 99 0.13 0.13 -0.95
CA GLN A 99 -0.24 -0.08 -2.36
C GLN A 99 -0.10 -1.56 -2.76
N GLN A 100 -0.76 -2.39 -1.98
CA GLN A 100 -0.62 -3.83 -2.02
C GLN A 100 -1.98 -4.51 -2.05
N LEU A 101 -2.16 -5.48 -2.94
CA LEU A 101 -3.32 -6.34 -3.00
C LEU A 101 -2.93 -7.80 -2.73
N ASP A 102 -3.45 -8.34 -1.64
CA ASP A 102 -3.36 -9.76 -1.34
C ASP A 102 -4.58 -10.48 -1.92
N VAL A 103 -4.33 -11.59 -2.63
CA VAL A 103 -5.34 -12.33 -3.39
C VAL A 103 -5.31 -13.80 -3.00
N LEU A 104 -6.48 -14.33 -2.66
CA LEU A 104 -6.70 -15.77 -2.54
C LEU A 104 -7.52 -16.30 -3.72
N PRO A 105 -7.03 -17.30 -4.47
CA PRO A 105 -7.78 -17.91 -5.56
C PRO A 105 -9.02 -18.66 -5.04
N SER A 106 -10.11 -18.68 -5.82
CA SER A 106 -11.30 -19.49 -5.50
C SER A 106 -11.18 -20.94 -5.94
N SER A 107 -10.22 -21.27 -6.81
CA SER A 107 -10.08 -22.59 -7.44
C SER A 107 -9.52 -23.69 -6.53
N GLY A 108 -9.51 -23.49 -5.20
CA GLY A 108 -8.88 -24.43 -4.25
C GLY A 108 -7.37 -24.58 -4.42
N ARG A 109 -6.70 -23.59 -5.04
CA ARG A 109 -5.24 -23.59 -5.17
C ARG A 109 -4.62 -23.22 -3.83
N ASN A 110 -3.60 -23.98 -3.44
CA ASN A 110 -2.86 -23.82 -2.18
C ASN A 110 -1.79 -22.73 -2.27
N TYR A 111 -2.16 -21.53 -2.72
CA TYR A 111 -1.27 -20.37 -2.66
C TYR A 111 -2.03 -19.07 -2.46
N GLN A 112 -1.33 -18.08 -1.92
CA GLN A 112 -1.74 -16.69 -1.88
C GLN A 112 -0.84 -15.87 -2.81
N LEU A 113 -1.40 -14.84 -3.43
CA LEU A 113 -0.66 -13.87 -4.22
C LEU A 113 -0.59 -12.54 -3.48
N ARG A 114 0.47 -11.80 -3.75
CA ARG A 114 0.61 -10.40 -3.37
C ARG A 114 1.06 -9.60 -4.60
N ILE A 115 0.29 -8.57 -4.92
CA ILE A 115 0.60 -7.62 -5.98
C ILE A 115 0.92 -6.28 -5.33
N THR A 116 2.14 -5.79 -5.55
CA THR A 116 2.62 -4.55 -4.92
C THR A 116 3.13 -3.59 -5.99
N LEU A 117 2.86 -2.30 -5.83
CA LEU A 117 3.53 -1.27 -6.63
C LEU A 117 4.98 -1.08 -6.12
N PRO A 118 6.02 -1.12 -6.97
CA PRO A 118 7.42 -0.97 -6.55
C PRO A 118 7.77 0.45 -6.08
N LYS A 119 6.82 1.39 -6.11
CA LYS A 119 7.03 2.79 -5.76
C LYS A 119 6.80 3.01 -4.27
N ILE A 120 7.77 3.66 -3.61
CA ILE A 120 7.56 4.26 -2.29
C ILE A 120 6.51 5.36 -2.45
N VAL A 121 5.29 5.12 -1.97
CA VAL A 121 4.24 6.13 -1.95
C VAL A 121 4.38 6.95 -0.67
N TYR A 122 5.00 8.12 -0.80
CA TYR A 122 5.00 9.10 0.28
C TYR A 122 3.59 9.66 0.47
N GLN A 123 2.99 9.43 1.63
CA GLN A 123 1.76 10.13 1.99
C GLN A 123 2.10 11.58 2.34
N LYS A 124 1.48 12.50 1.61
CA LYS A 124 1.58 13.93 1.92
C LYS A 124 0.51 14.29 2.93
N ILE A 125 0.93 14.62 4.14
CA ILE A 125 0.05 15.28 5.11
C ILE A 125 0.28 16.78 4.97
N GLN A 126 -0.77 17.51 4.60
CA GLN A 126 -0.72 18.96 4.51
C GLN A 126 -1.28 19.56 5.79
N VAL A 127 -0.43 20.34 6.47
CA VAL A 127 -0.76 21.10 7.66
C VAL A 127 -0.66 22.58 7.30
N THR A 128 -1.68 23.37 7.63
CA THR A 128 -1.71 24.80 7.31
C THR A 128 -1.56 25.58 8.61
N ASP A 129 -0.44 26.29 8.74
CA ASP A 129 -0.10 27.11 9.91
C ASP A 129 -0.28 26.38 11.27
N PRO A 130 0.38 25.21 11.46
CA PRO A 130 0.24 24.46 12.71
C PRO A 130 0.88 25.23 13.88
N GLN A 131 0.35 25.02 15.09
CA GLN A 131 1.11 25.35 16.30
C GLN A 131 2.38 24.51 16.31
N PHE A 132 3.52 25.11 16.66
CA PHE A 132 4.78 24.37 16.71
C PHE A 132 5.58 24.65 17.97
N GLY A 133 6.34 23.64 18.39
CA GLY A 133 7.27 23.72 19.51
C GLY A 133 8.54 22.92 19.21
N SER A 134 9.62 23.20 19.93
CA SER A 134 10.88 22.48 19.80
C SER A 134 11.52 22.23 21.16
N LEU A 135 12.05 21.03 21.35
CA LEU A 135 12.90 20.67 22.49
C LEU A 135 14.28 20.29 21.99
N VAL A 136 15.29 21.12 22.31
CA VAL A 136 16.69 20.87 21.97
C VAL A 136 17.37 20.16 23.13
N GLN A 137 18.02 19.03 22.83
CA GLN A 137 18.79 18.24 23.78
C GLN A 137 20.24 18.75 23.86
N PRO A 138 20.97 18.45 24.97
CA PRO A 138 22.36 18.89 25.13
C PRO A 138 23.31 18.42 24.03
N ASN A 139 23.01 17.30 23.37
CA ASN A 139 23.79 16.76 22.25
C ASN A 139 23.48 17.43 20.90
N GLY A 140 22.55 18.40 20.87
CA GLY A 140 22.11 19.11 19.66
C GLY A 140 20.95 18.44 18.92
N ASP A 141 20.52 17.24 19.33
CA ASP A 141 19.32 16.62 18.78
C ASP A 141 18.09 17.42 19.18
N THR A 142 17.10 17.49 18.30
CA THR A 142 15.90 18.31 18.51
C THR A 142 14.65 17.52 18.19
N VAL A 143 13.66 17.61 19.07
CA VAL A 143 12.30 17.17 18.80
C VAL A 143 11.49 18.38 18.38
N LEU A 144 10.96 18.39 17.16
CA LEU A 144 9.97 19.36 16.71
C LEU A 144 8.57 18.75 16.83
N LEU A 145 7.63 19.51 17.37
CA LEU A 145 6.23 19.14 17.46
C LEU A 145 5.42 20.11 16.61
N LEU A 146 4.59 19.59 15.71
CA LEU A 146 3.61 20.36 14.93
C LEU A 146 2.22 19.87 15.28
N ARG A 147 1.30 20.77 15.63
CA ARG A 147 -0.06 20.45 16.02
C ARG A 147 -1.07 21.24 15.20
N ASP A 148 -2.03 20.53 14.63
CA ASP A 148 -3.19 21.09 13.92
C ASP A 148 -4.46 20.69 14.66
N GLU A 149 -5.08 21.65 15.34
CA GLU A 149 -6.28 21.42 16.14
C GLU A 149 -7.51 21.13 15.27
N ASN A 150 -7.57 21.71 14.06
CA ASN A 150 -8.70 21.51 13.14
C ASN A 150 -8.70 20.08 12.60
N GLN A 151 -7.52 19.58 12.23
CA GLN A 151 -7.34 18.19 11.78
C GLN A 151 -7.20 17.19 12.93
N ARG A 152 -7.08 17.66 14.18
CA ARG A 152 -6.77 16.85 15.36
C ARG A 152 -5.52 15.99 15.17
N LEU A 153 -4.48 16.61 14.62
CA LEU A 153 -3.24 15.95 14.27
C LEU A 153 -2.08 16.50 15.11
N GLU A 154 -1.21 15.61 15.57
CA GLU A 154 0.08 15.95 16.16
C GLU A 154 1.18 15.18 15.42
N ILE A 155 2.17 15.90 14.91
CA ILE A 155 3.31 15.37 14.17
C ILE A 155 4.57 15.66 14.98
N GLN A 156 5.22 14.60 15.46
CA GLN A 156 6.52 14.67 16.11
C GLN A 156 7.63 14.34 15.11
N ILE A 157 8.62 15.23 14.98
CA ILE A 157 9.77 15.08 14.11
C ILE A 157 11.02 15.05 15.00
N ASN A 158 11.71 13.92 15.03
CA ASN A 158 12.98 13.77 15.74
C ASN A 158 14.13 14.04 14.76
N LEU A 159 14.88 15.10 14.99
CA LEU A 159 16.02 15.51 14.19
C LEU A 159 17.30 15.31 14.99
N ASN A 160 18.33 14.77 14.35
CA ASN A 160 19.68 14.81 14.92
C ASN A 160 20.33 16.18 14.66
N ALA A 161 21.41 16.49 15.37
CA ALA A 161 22.12 17.77 15.24
C ALA A 161 22.49 18.15 13.78
N VAL A 162 22.84 17.16 12.95
CA VAL A 162 23.16 17.37 11.52
C VAL A 162 21.93 17.84 10.73
N ASN A 163 20.79 17.18 10.92
CA ASN A 163 19.54 17.53 10.24
C ASN A 163 18.94 18.84 10.77
N VAL A 164 19.18 19.20 12.03
CA VAL A 164 18.81 20.51 12.58
C VAL A 164 19.57 21.63 11.86
N ALA A 165 20.89 21.50 11.72
CA ALA A 165 21.70 22.49 11.00
C ALA A 165 21.27 22.61 9.53
N LEU A 166 20.97 21.48 8.87
CA LEU A 166 20.45 21.47 7.51
C LEU A 166 19.09 22.16 7.40
N LEU A 167 18.16 21.90 8.32
CA LEU A 167 16.86 22.55 8.35
C LEU A 167 16.99 24.06 8.50
N GLN A 168 17.82 24.52 9.45
CA GLN A 168 18.09 25.94 9.67
C GLN A 168 18.66 26.61 8.42
N GLN A 169 19.62 25.96 7.75
CA GLN A 169 20.19 26.46 6.50
C GLN A 169 19.13 26.60 5.40
N LYS A 170 18.25 25.61 5.25
CA LYS A 170 17.19 25.62 4.21
C LYS A 170 16.13 26.68 4.47
N LEU A 171 15.83 26.98 5.73
CA LEU A 171 14.89 28.05 6.10
C LEU A 171 15.53 29.43 5.91
N ALA A 172 16.80 29.59 6.29
CA ALA A 172 17.53 30.85 6.13
C ALA A 172 17.83 31.20 4.67
N ALA A 173 18.03 30.21 3.80
CA ALA A 173 18.34 30.43 2.37
C ALA A 173 17.15 30.90 1.53
N ASN A 174 15.94 30.94 2.10
CA ASN A 174 14.70 31.37 1.43
C ASN A 174 14.10 32.64 2.05
N LEU A 175 14.88 33.34 2.90
CA LEU A 175 14.59 34.67 3.44
C LEU A 175 15.57 35.69 2.83
#